data_AF-A0A928R7Q2-F1
#
_entry.id   AF-A0A928R7Q2-F1
#
_cell.length_a   1.000
_cell.length_b   1.000
_cell.length_c   1.000
_cell.angle_alpha   90.00
_cell.angle_beta   90.00
_cell.angle_gamma   90.00
#
_symmetry.space_group_name_H-M   'P 1'
#
loop_
_entity.id
_entity.type
_entity.pdbx_description
1 polymer ?
#
loop_
_entity_poly.entity_id
_entity_poly.type
_entity_poly.pdbx_seq_one_letter_code
_entity_poly.pdbx_strand_id
1 'polypeptide(L)' 'MKTNWKAKLTSRKFWAAVAGFVAPLLLAFGVSESVVSEVTGIIMSGSTVIAYIIAEGMADSGKADTGGGESENI' A
#
# COMPACT_ATOMS: atom_id res chain seq x y z
N MET A 1 -14.18 -16.68 -8.18
CA MET A 1 -12.92 -15.89 -8.24
C MET A 1 -12.76 -15.12 -6.93
N LYS A 2 -11.68 -15.33 -6.18
CA LYS A 2 -11.40 -14.60 -4.94
C LYS A 2 -10.66 -13.31 -5.30
N THR A 3 -11.20 -12.15 -4.96
CA THR A 3 -10.56 -10.87 -5.31
C THR A 3 -9.29 -10.68 -4.47
N ASN A 4 -8.12 -10.69 -5.12
CA ASN A 4 -6.83 -10.47 -4.48
C ASN A 4 -6.59 -8.98 -4.19
N TRP A 5 -7.27 -8.46 -3.17
CA TRP A 5 -7.19 -7.06 -2.75
C TRP A 5 -5.78 -6.63 -2.33
N LYS A 6 -5.00 -7.51 -1.68
CA LYS A 6 -3.61 -7.24 -1.29
C LYS A 6 -2.75 -6.82 -2.49
N ALA A 7 -2.82 -7.58 -3.58
CA ALA A 7 -2.07 -7.30 -4.80
C ALA A 7 -2.54 -6.02 -5.53
N LYS A 8 -3.82 -5.66 -5.39
CA LYS A 8 -4.34 -4.41 -5.96
C LYS A 8 -3.90 -3.18 -5.16
N LEU A 9 -3.90 -3.26 -3.83
CA LEU A 9 -3.52 -2.17 -2.94
C LEU A 9 -2.02 -1.89 -2.90
N THR A 10 -1.15 -2.84 -3.28
CA THR A 10 0.29 -2.60 -3.44
C THR A 10 0.68 -2.20 -4.86
N SER A 11 -0.26 -2.17 -5.80
CA SER A 11 0.02 -1.89 -7.20
C SER A 11 0.35 -0.43 -7.44
N ARG A 12 1.55 -0.15 -7.98
CA ARG A 12 1.94 1.21 -8.41
C ARG A 12 0.96 1.81 -9.41
N LYS A 13 0.36 0.97 -10.28
CA LYS A 13 -0.65 1.42 -11.27
C LYS A 13 -1.94 1.91 -10.60
N PHE A 14 -2.33 1.30 -9.48
CA PHE A 14 -3.49 1.73 -8.72
C PHE A 14 -3.24 3.12 -8.10
N TRP A 15 -2.11 3.31 -7.42
CA TRP A 15 -1.78 4.58 -6.79
C TRP A 15 -1.52 5.71 -7.78
N ALA A 16 -0.93 5.41 -8.93
CA ALA A 16 -0.80 6.38 -10.03
C ALA A 16 -2.19 6.82 -10.55
N ALA A 17 -3.15 5.91 -10.65
CA ALA A 17 -4.52 6.26 -11.05
C ALA A 17 -5.24 7.11 -9.99
N VAL A 18 -5.04 6.81 -8.70
CA VAL A 18 -5.59 7.62 -7.60
C VAL A 18 -4.99 9.03 -7.62
N ALA A 19 -3.67 9.15 -7.69
CA ALA A 19 -3.00 10.45 -7.79
C ALA A 19 -3.42 11.22 -9.05
N GLY A 20 -3.48 10.55 -10.20
CA GLY A 20 -3.90 11.15 -11.47
C GLY A 20 -5.37 11.55 -11.51
N PHE A 21 -6.21 11.01 -10.63
CA PHE A 21 -7.59 11.44 -10.45
C PHE A 21 -7.72 12.61 -9.47
N VAL A 22 -7.03 12.53 -8.32
CA VAL A 22 -7.13 13.53 -7.25
C VAL A 22 -6.45 14.84 -7.62
N ALA A 23 -5.29 14.80 -8.29
CA ALA A 23 -4.54 16.01 -8.65
C ALA A 23 -5.36 17.01 -9.52
N PRO A 24 -5.94 16.63 -10.67
CA PRO A 24 -6.75 17.56 -11.46
C PRO A 24 -8.05 17.95 -10.78
N LEU A 25 -8.61 17.09 -9.92
CA LEU A 25 -9.80 17.42 -9.13
C LEU A 25 -9.52 18.58 -8.16
N LEU A 26 -8.37 18.56 -7.47
CA LEU A 26 -7.96 19.63 -6.57
C LEU A 26 -7.68 20.94 -7.33
N LEU A 27 -7.05 20.85 -8.49
CA LEU A 27 -6.85 22.01 -9.36
C LEU A 27 -8.19 22.62 -9.78
N ALA A 28 -9.19 21.79 -10.13
CA ALA A 28 -10.53 22.25 -10.50
C ALA A 28 -11.27 22.96 -9.35
N PHE A 29 -10.94 22.63 -8.09
CA PHE A 29 -11.46 23.33 -6.92
C PHE A 29 -10.67 24.60 -6.54
N GLY A 30 -9.66 24.99 -7.32
CA GLY A 30 -8.88 26.21 -7.09
C GLY A 30 -7.76 26.05 -6.06
N VAL A 31 -7.35 24.82 -5.74
CA VAL A 31 -6.20 24.56 -4.86
C VAL A 31 -4.90 24.91 -5.60
N SER A 32 -3.93 25.50 -4.90
CA SER A 32 -2.65 25.87 -5.50
C SER A 32 -1.82 24.64 -5.91
N GLU A 33 -1.05 24.75 -6.99
CA GLU A 33 -0.22 23.67 -7.51
C GLU A 33 0.77 23.11 -6.46
N SER A 34 1.28 23.97 -5.57
CA SER A 34 2.13 23.55 -4.45
C SER A 34 1.45 22.54 -3.53
N VAL A 35 0.19 22.82 -3.14
CA VAL A 35 -0.60 21.96 -2.28
C VAL A 35 -1.02 20.69 -3.02
N VAL A 36 -1.35 20.79 -4.32
CA VAL A 36 -1.66 19.61 -5.14
C VAL A 36 -0.48 18.66 -5.25
N SER A 37 0.73 19.19 -5.42
CA SER A 37 1.97 18.41 -5.42
C SER A 37 2.20 17.72 -4.07
N GLU A 38 1.99 18.44 -2.97
CA GLU A 38 2.11 17.89 -1.62
C GLU A 38 1.10 16.76 -1.37
N VAL A 39 -0.18 16.96 -1.72
CA VAL A 39 -1.21 15.93 -1.60
C VAL A 39 -0.87 14.71 -2.46
N THR A 40 -0.34 14.91 -3.66
CA THR A 40 0.14 13.83 -4.53
C THR A 40 1.30 13.06 -3.86
N GLY A 41 2.25 13.77 -3.25
CA GLY A 41 3.33 13.17 -2.46
C GLY A 41 2.82 12.37 -1.28
N ILE A 42 1.82 12.88 -0.56
CA ILE A 42 1.18 12.19 0.57
C ILE A 42 0.49 10.91 0.10
N ILE A 43 -0.23 10.93 -1.02
CA ILE A 43 -0.85 9.72 -1.61
C ILE A 43 0.21 8.64 -1.89
N MET A 44 1.34 9.04 -2.47
CA MET A 44 2.45 8.12 -2.77
C MET A 44 3.14 7.62 -1.48
N SER A 45 3.29 8.46 -0.46
CA SER A 45 3.78 8.05 0.85
C SER A 45 2.81 7.08 1.54
N GLY A 46 1.49 7.29 1.42
CA GLY A 46 0.48 6.35 1.92
C GLY A 46 0.59 4.97 1.25
N SER A 47 0.92 4.94 -0.05
CA SER A 47 1.18 3.68 -0.77
C SER A 47 2.34 2.89 -0.17
N THR A 48 3.42 3.54 0.27
CA THR A 48 4.59 2.84 0.79
C THR A 48 4.30 2.22 2.15
N VAL A 49 3.55 2.93 3.00
CA VAL A 49 3.07 2.40 4.30
C VAL A 49 2.20 1.16 4.10
N ILE A 50 1.23 1.22 3.18
CA ILE A 50 0.35 0.07 2.91
C ILE A 50 1.14 -1.13 2.35
N ALA A 51 2.11 -0.87 1.46
CA ALA A 51 2.98 -1.92 0.94
C ALA A 51 3.82 -2.58 2.04
N TYR A 52 4.34 -1.78 2.98
CA TYR A 52 5.09 -2.27 4.13
C TYR A 52 4.24 -3.19 5.02
N ILE A 53 3.03 -2.75 5.42
CA ILE A 53 2.13 -3.53 6.27
C ILE A 53 1.77 -4.88 5.62
N ILE A 54 1.51 -4.87 4.30
CA ILE A 54 1.20 -6.10 3.57
C ILE A 54 2.43 -7.02 3.48
N ALA A 55 3.63 -6.45 3.28
CA ALA A 55 4.88 -7.22 3.26
C ALA A 55 5.20 -7.85 4.62
N GLU A 56 5.05 -7.11 5.72
CA GLU A 56 5.19 -7.64 7.08
C GLU A 56 4.17 -8.75 7.36
N GLY A 57 2.88 -8.53 7.05
CA GLY A 57 1.86 -9.55 7.25
C GLY A 57 2.10 -10.83 6.44
N MET A 58 2.74 -10.74 5.27
CA MET A 58 3.19 -11.91 4.50
C MET A 58 4.38 -12.60 5.17
N ALA A 59 5.35 -11.85 5.68
CA ALA A 59 6.51 -12.39 6.39
C ALA A 59 6.09 -13.13 7.68
N ASP A 60 5.15 -12.58 8.43
CA ASP A 60 4.63 -13.21 9.66
C ASP A 60 3.80 -14.47 9.36
N SER A 61 3.02 -14.46 8.28
CA SER A 61 2.29 -15.66 7.84
C SER A 61 3.24 -16.79 7.44
N GLY A 62 4.37 -16.47 6.79
CA GLY A 62 5.39 -17.46 6.42
C GLY A 62 6.20 -17.98 7.61
N LYS A 63 6.41 -17.14 8.64
CA LYS A 63 7.04 -17.55 9.89
C LYS A 63 6.15 -18.49 10.71
N ALA A 64 4.84 -18.23 10.76
CA ALA A 64 3.88 -19.11 11.43
C ALA A 64 3.84 -20.51 10.79
N ASP A 65 4.08 -20.61 9.48
CA ASP A 65 4.14 -21.89 8.74
C ASP A 65 5.46 -22.65 8.94
N THR A 66 6.53 -21.96 9.36
CA THR A 66 7.88 -22.56 9.56
C THR A 66 8.16 -22.93 11.03
N GLY A 67 7.30 -22.55 11.98
CA GLY A 67 7.49 -22.80 13.42
C GLY A 67 7.01 -24.17 13.94
N GLY A 68 6.78 -25.15 13.06
CA GLY A 68 6.16 -26.45 13.39
C GLY A 68 7.11 -27.60 13.74
N GLY A 69 8.41 -27.36 13.97
CA GLY A 69 9.31 -28.45 14.31
C GLY A 69 10.64 -28.02 14.91
N GLU A 70 10.72 -28.01 16.23
CA GLU A 70 11.93 -28.40 16.96
C GLU A 70 11.60 -28.82 18.40
N SER A 71 11.60 -30.16 18.59
CA SER A 71 11.93 -30.98 19.77
C SER A 71 11.84 -30.42 21.19
N GLU A 72 11.00 -31.06 22.01
CA GLU A 72 11.21 -31.20 23.45
C GLU A 72 11.10 -32.69 23.81
N ASN A 73 12.26 -33.35 23.99
CA ASN A 73 12.39 -34.69 24.54
C ASN A 73 13.29 -34.54 25.76
N ILE A 74 12.68 -34.51 26.94
CA ILE A 74 13.35 -34.58 28.26
C ILE A 74 12.88 -35.86 28.93
#